data_AF-A0A4S2RQ58-F1
#
_entry.id   AF-A0A4S2RQ58-F1
#
_cell.length_a   1.000
_cell.length_b   1.000
_cell.length_c   1.000
_cell.angle_alpha   90.00
_cell.angle_beta   90.00
_cell.angle_gamma   90.00
#
_symmetry.space_group_name_H-M   'P 1'
#
loop_
_entity.id
_entity.type
_entity.pdbx_description
1 polymer ?
#
loop_
_entity_poly.entity_id
_entity_poly.type
_entity_poly.pdbx_seq_one_letter_code
_entity_poly.pdbx_strand_id
1 'polypeptide(L)'
;MTAKLDAEQAKREMIASGAWPIAPYTGVGKAWPSICMECGELCETPSYSNVVRRGQGPCKPCGTRRNAERLRHPQAYVVAVFKALGAQVIGTYENNRTPIDCICLTCNSKIRPTYSNALRPGIGLCNKDCKRLKIGNSNRGDAASAIALAVSHGLEPVADYTRADDPWPCKCTRTGEIVSPTYSNIKQMGHVCEPCGRQRTAAARRLDPNAARAVMGAAGLTPHGSYPGRVDVPWPCTCRCGTELSPGPRLSDIRSGQGGCHNCSDTAFKLDDPGWVYLVVHPELGFVKWGKSTKLEKRLTHHRYQGFTDLQRTWPFETGREASAAERRLGQWIREQGALRTIDQQHMRYKGYTETASLEEISLVDLVITADRITGEASAGEGALTPEVR
;
A
#
# COMPACT_ATOMS: atom_id res chain seq x y z
N MET A 1 51.93 -77.04 -32.92
CA MET A 1 50.61 -77.70 -32.77
C MET A 1 50.21 -77.59 -31.31
N THR A 2 49.29 -76.69 -30.96
CA THR A 2 48.75 -76.63 -29.60
C THR A 2 47.87 -77.86 -29.39
N ALA A 3 48.26 -78.72 -28.45
CA ALA A 3 47.48 -79.89 -28.09
C ALA A 3 46.04 -79.46 -27.77
N LYS A 4 45.05 -80.07 -28.43
CA LYS A 4 43.63 -79.87 -28.09
C LYS A 4 43.47 -80.36 -26.65
N LEU A 5 43.02 -79.47 -25.76
CA LEU A 5 42.72 -79.82 -24.37
C LEU A 5 41.71 -80.97 -24.37
N ASP A 6 42.03 -82.03 -23.63
CA ASP A 6 41.15 -83.19 -23.47
C ASP A 6 39.83 -82.81 -22.77
N ALA A 7 38.72 -83.38 -23.23
CA ALA A 7 37.38 -83.04 -22.75
C ALA A 7 37.16 -83.48 -21.29
N GLU A 8 37.72 -84.63 -20.90
CA GLU A 8 37.63 -85.12 -19.51
C GLU A 8 38.51 -84.29 -18.58
N GLN A 9 39.71 -83.91 -19.01
CA GLN A 9 40.54 -82.95 -18.29
C GLN A 9 39.81 -81.61 -18.11
N ALA A 10 39.23 -81.05 -19.18
CA ALA A 10 38.50 -79.80 -19.13
C ALA A 10 37.31 -79.86 -18.16
N LYS A 11 36.61 -81.00 -18.09
CA LYS A 11 35.47 -81.21 -17.19
C LYS A 11 35.92 -81.26 -15.73
N ARG A 12 36.99 -82.00 -15.42
CA ARG A 12 37.55 -82.07 -14.06
C ARG A 12 37.97 -80.69 -13.54
N GLU A 13 38.66 -79.92 -14.37
CA GLU A 13 39.12 -78.58 -14.00
C GLU A 13 37.95 -77.58 -13.86
N MET A 14 36.92 -77.70 -14.69
CA MET A 14 35.71 -76.87 -14.59
C MET A 14 34.94 -77.14 -13.28
N ILE A 15 34.83 -78.42 -12.87
CA ILE A 15 34.22 -78.83 -11.59
C ILE A 15 35.07 -78.33 -10.41
N ALA A 16 36.39 -78.47 -10.47
CA ALA A 16 37.30 -77.96 -9.44
C ALA A 16 37.16 -76.43 -9.24
N SER A 17 36.86 -75.70 -10.31
CA SER A 17 36.56 -74.26 -10.29
C SER A 17 35.10 -73.91 -9.94
N GLY A 18 34.31 -74.89 -9.48
CA GLY A 18 32.96 -74.68 -8.94
C GLY A 18 31.85 -74.58 -9.99
N ALA A 19 32.05 -75.12 -11.20
CA ALA A 19 31.01 -75.22 -12.22
C ALA A 19 30.81 -76.67 -12.67
N TRP A 20 29.56 -77.12 -12.67
CA TRP A 20 29.19 -78.45 -13.15
C TRP A 20 28.71 -78.39 -14.60
N PRO A 21 29.49 -78.86 -15.60
CA PRO A 21 29.07 -78.79 -17.00
C PRO A 21 27.90 -79.73 -17.29
N ILE A 22 26.87 -79.23 -17.96
CA ILE A 22 25.69 -80.02 -18.35
C ILE A 22 25.61 -80.30 -19.85
N ALA A 23 26.53 -79.73 -20.62
CA ALA A 23 26.64 -79.88 -22.07
C ALA A 23 27.99 -80.50 -22.46
N PRO A 24 28.13 -81.09 -23.67
CA PRO A 24 29.42 -81.57 -24.16
C PRO A 24 30.43 -80.43 -24.35
N TYR A 25 31.72 -80.72 -24.15
CA TYR A 25 32.80 -79.75 -24.30
C TYR A 25 33.03 -79.40 -25.79
N THR A 26 32.94 -78.11 -26.13
CA THR A 26 33.08 -77.62 -27.52
C THR A 26 34.33 -76.77 -27.75
N GLY A 27 35.10 -76.47 -26.71
CA GLY A 27 36.39 -75.76 -26.79
C GLY A 27 36.60 -74.66 -25.74
N VAL A 28 37.85 -74.24 -25.58
CA VAL A 28 38.33 -73.37 -24.48
C VAL A 28 37.58 -72.04 -24.35
N GLY A 29 37.33 -71.37 -25.47
CA GLY A 29 36.67 -70.05 -25.50
C GLY A 29 35.17 -70.09 -25.81
N LYS A 30 34.59 -71.29 -25.97
CA LYS A 30 33.17 -71.45 -26.31
C LYS A 30 32.34 -71.51 -25.02
N ALA A 31 31.08 -71.09 -25.14
CA ALA A 31 30.12 -71.22 -24.06
C ALA A 31 29.93 -72.71 -23.75
N TRP A 32 30.02 -73.03 -22.47
CA TRP A 32 29.91 -74.37 -21.94
C TRP A 32 28.92 -74.37 -20.76
N PRO A 33 27.61 -74.45 -21.05
CA PRO A 33 26.55 -74.35 -20.04
C PRO A 33 26.84 -75.22 -18.82
N SER A 34 26.78 -74.62 -17.64
CA SER A 34 27.18 -75.24 -16.38
C SER A 34 26.28 -74.80 -15.23
N ILE A 35 26.04 -75.65 -14.25
CA ILE A 35 25.39 -75.28 -12.99
C ILE A 35 26.47 -74.73 -12.04
N CYS A 36 26.22 -73.56 -11.45
CA CYS A 36 27.12 -73.02 -10.44
C CYS A 36 27.00 -73.82 -9.14
N MET A 37 28.12 -74.35 -8.65
CA MET A 37 28.11 -75.15 -7.42
C MET A 37 27.99 -74.31 -6.14
N GLU A 38 28.07 -72.98 -6.22
CA GLU A 38 27.89 -72.07 -5.08
C GLU A 38 26.43 -71.67 -4.85
N CYS A 39 25.69 -71.32 -5.92
CA CYS A 39 24.30 -70.87 -5.82
C CYS A 39 23.28 -71.82 -6.44
N GLY A 40 23.71 -72.88 -7.13
CA GLY A 40 22.84 -73.83 -7.84
C GLY A 40 22.22 -73.30 -9.13
N GLU A 41 22.52 -72.06 -9.54
CA GLU A 41 21.93 -71.43 -10.71
C GLU A 41 22.56 -71.93 -12.03
N LEU A 42 21.72 -72.09 -13.05
CA LEU A 42 22.18 -72.44 -14.40
C LEU A 42 22.91 -71.24 -15.02
N CYS A 43 24.19 -71.43 -15.34
CA CYS A 43 25.01 -70.48 -16.07
C CYS A 43 25.04 -70.90 -17.55
N GLU A 44 24.36 -70.15 -18.42
CA GLU A 44 24.23 -70.51 -19.84
C GLU A 44 25.49 -70.23 -20.67
N THR A 45 26.28 -69.23 -20.26
CA THR A 45 27.42 -68.71 -21.05
C THR A 45 28.83 -68.79 -20.40
N PRO A 46 29.10 -69.58 -19.34
CA PRO A 46 30.45 -69.69 -18.83
C PRO A 46 31.33 -70.38 -19.88
N SER A 47 32.61 -70.01 -19.96
CA SER A 47 33.58 -70.70 -20.81
C SER A 47 34.70 -71.26 -19.95
N TYR A 48 35.31 -72.35 -20.40
CA TYR A 48 36.45 -72.94 -19.70
C TYR A 48 37.57 -71.91 -19.49
N SER A 49 37.84 -71.04 -20.47
CA SER A 49 38.82 -69.96 -20.35
C SER A 49 38.47 -68.96 -19.24
N ASN A 50 37.22 -68.52 -19.14
CA ASN A 50 36.84 -67.52 -18.13
C ASN A 50 36.85 -68.10 -16.70
N VAL A 51 36.40 -69.35 -16.57
CA VAL A 51 36.24 -70.01 -15.27
C VAL A 51 37.58 -70.55 -14.76
N VAL A 52 38.28 -71.32 -15.59
CA VAL A 52 39.51 -72.03 -15.19
C VAL A 52 40.75 -71.18 -15.43
N ARG A 53 40.93 -70.62 -16.64
CA ARG A 53 42.16 -69.87 -16.96
C ARG A 53 42.21 -68.48 -16.33
N ARG A 54 41.09 -67.75 -16.33
CA ARG A 54 41.01 -66.36 -15.82
C ARG A 54 40.51 -66.27 -14.38
N GLY A 55 40.01 -67.36 -13.80
CA GLY A 55 39.54 -67.39 -12.41
C GLY A 55 38.36 -66.45 -12.11
N GLN A 56 37.56 -66.07 -13.11
CA GLN A 56 36.42 -65.16 -12.90
C GLN A 56 35.22 -65.85 -12.25
N GLY A 57 35.27 -67.19 -12.18
CA GLY A 57 34.16 -68.04 -11.74
C GLY A 57 33.08 -68.19 -12.81
N PRO A 58 32.19 -69.20 -12.67
CA PRO A 58 31.18 -69.51 -13.67
C PRO A 58 29.93 -68.63 -13.61
N CYS A 59 29.64 -68.05 -12.44
CA CYS A 59 28.39 -67.35 -12.15
C CYS A 59 28.59 -65.85 -11.96
N LYS A 60 27.95 -65.06 -12.83
CA LYS A 60 28.00 -63.58 -12.79
C LYS A 60 27.32 -63.00 -11.54
N PRO A 61 26.14 -63.45 -11.09
CA PRO A 61 25.56 -63.03 -9.81
C PRO A 61 26.49 -63.24 -8.60
N CYS A 62 27.06 -64.45 -8.46
CA CYS A 62 28.00 -64.75 -7.37
C CYS A 62 29.27 -63.89 -7.44
N GLY A 63 29.84 -63.71 -8.64
CA GLY A 63 30.96 -62.81 -8.86
C GLY A 63 30.64 -61.35 -8.47
N THR A 64 29.43 -60.89 -8.80
CA THR A 64 28.95 -59.55 -8.43
C THR A 64 28.81 -59.39 -6.92
N ARG A 65 28.23 -60.38 -6.22
CA ARG A 65 28.09 -60.40 -4.75
C ARG A 65 29.45 -60.34 -4.05
N ARG A 66 30.40 -61.20 -4.44
CA ARG A 66 31.77 -61.19 -3.91
C ARG A 66 32.45 -59.84 -4.12
N ASN A 67 32.32 -59.27 -5.31
CA ASN A 67 32.92 -57.98 -5.60
C ASN A 67 32.28 -56.84 -4.78
N ALA A 68 30.95 -56.86 -4.60
CA ALA A 68 30.25 -55.89 -3.77
C ALA A 68 30.67 -55.98 -2.29
N GLU A 69 30.81 -57.20 -1.76
CA GLU A 69 31.30 -57.44 -0.40
C GLU A 69 32.76 -56.97 -0.22
N ARG A 70 33.63 -57.30 -1.18
CA ARG A 70 35.04 -56.85 -1.19
C ARG A 70 35.18 -55.33 -1.19
N LEU A 71 34.32 -54.62 -1.91
CA LEU A 71 34.35 -53.16 -2.03
C LEU A 71 33.56 -52.45 -0.91
N ARG A 72 32.85 -53.19 -0.06
CA ARG A 72 32.03 -52.62 1.02
C ARG A 72 32.92 -52.13 2.16
N HIS A 73 32.68 -50.90 2.59
CA HIS A 73 33.33 -50.37 3.79
C HIS A 73 32.81 -51.06 5.06
N PRO A 74 33.68 -51.34 6.06
CA PRO A 74 33.23 -51.82 7.37
C PRO A 74 32.30 -50.83 8.06
N GLN A 75 31.34 -51.33 8.84
CA GLN A 75 30.40 -50.50 9.62
C GLN A 75 31.13 -49.43 10.44
N ALA A 76 32.16 -49.84 11.20
CA ALA A 76 32.92 -48.95 12.08
C ALA A 76 33.55 -47.77 11.33
N TYR A 77 34.04 -48.02 10.11
CA TYR A 77 34.59 -46.97 9.25
C TYR A 77 33.51 -45.95 8.84
N VAL A 78 32.33 -46.43 8.41
CA VAL A 78 31.22 -45.55 8.01
C VAL A 78 30.72 -44.71 9.19
N VAL A 79 30.63 -45.28 10.39
CA VAL A 79 30.27 -44.53 11.61
C VAL A 79 31.27 -43.41 11.88
N ALA A 80 32.58 -43.67 11.77
CA ALA A 80 33.61 -42.67 11.98
C ALA A 80 33.52 -41.52 10.97
N VAL A 81 33.36 -41.84 9.68
CA VAL A 81 33.18 -40.84 8.61
C VAL A 81 31.95 -39.98 8.86
N PHE A 82 30.81 -40.58 9.19
CA PHE A 82 29.57 -39.84 9.43
C PHE A 82 29.66 -38.95 10.66
N LYS A 83 30.31 -39.42 11.72
CA LYS A 83 30.55 -38.63 12.94
C LYS A 83 31.40 -37.40 12.64
N ALA A 84 32.46 -37.54 11.86
CA ALA A 84 33.31 -36.41 11.43
C ALA A 84 32.55 -35.39 10.57
N LEU A 85 31.57 -35.85 9.80
CA LEU A 85 30.69 -35.01 9.00
C LEU A 85 29.49 -34.43 9.80
N GLY A 86 29.37 -34.75 11.09
CA GLY A 86 28.34 -34.19 11.97
C GLY A 86 27.04 -35.00 12.07
N ALA A 87 27.08 -36.32 11.85
CA ALA A 87 25.94 -37.21 12.09
C ALA A 87 26.32 -38.46 12.90
N GLN A 88 25.44 -38.83 13.84
CA GLN A 88 25.52 -40.08 14.57
C GLN A 88 24.71 -41.16 13.86
N VAL A 89 25.37 -42.24 13.47
CA VAL A 89 24.71 -43.41 12.86
C VAL A 89 23.99 -44.21 13.94
N ILE A 90 22.71 -44.53 13.70
CA ILE A 90 21.91 -45.44 14.54
C ILE A 90 21.69 -46.77 13.81
N GLY A 91 21.49 -46.73 12.49
CA GLY A 91 21.20 -47.91 11.67
C GLY A 91 22.44 -48.69 11.22
N THR A 92 22.18 -49.82 10.57
CA THR A 92 23.21 -50.63 9.92
C THR A 92 23.53 -50.13 8.51
N TYR A 93 24.81 -50.05 8.16
CA TYR A 93 25.27 -49.74 6.81
C TYR A 93 25.25 -51.01 5.95
N GLU A 94 24.39 -51.05 4.95
CA GLU A 94 24.30 -52.17 4.01
C GLU A 94 25.19 -51.99 2.78
N ASN A 95 25.07 -50.83 2.12
CA ASN A 95 25.83 -50.48 0.92
C ASN A 95 25.78 -48.95 0.70
N ASN A 96 26.48 -48.45 -0.31
CA ASN A 96 26.61 -47.01 -0.53
C ASN A 96 25.37 -46.29 -1.07
N ARG A 97 24.33 -47.02 -1.47
CA ARG A 97 23.06 -46.51 -2.02
C ARG A 97 21.88 -46.71 -1.07
N THR A 98 21.95 -47.63 -0.11
CA THR A 98 20.92 -47.77 0.92
C THR A 98 21.02 -46.58 1.90
N PRO A 99 19.90 -45.89 2.19
CA PRO A 99 19.86 -44.85 3.22
C PRO A 99 20.16 -45.43 4.62
N ILE A 100 20.98 -44.72 5.38
CA ILE A 100 21.35 -45.09 6.75
C ILE A 100 20.59 -44.20 7.72
N ASP A 101 19.96 -44.78 8.74
CA ASP A 101 19.30 -44.02 9.80
C ASP A 101 20.34 -43.35 10.70
N CYS A 102 20.31 -42.03 10.78
CA CYS A 102 21.24 -41.22 11.57
C CYS A 102 20.53 -40.08 12.32
N ILE A 103 21.17 -39.53 13.35
CA ILE A 103 20.83 -38.25 13.98
C ILE A 103 21.83 -37.20 13.54
N CYS A 104 21.35 -36.04 13.09
CA CYS A 104 22.23 -34.91 12.83
C CYS A 104 22.69 -34.28 14.14
N LEU A 105 24.00 -34.14 14.35
CA LEU A 105 24.56 -33.55 15.57
C LEU A 105 24.39 -32.02 15.65
N THR A 106 24.04 -31.37 14.53
CA THR A 106 23.80 -29.91 14.49
C THR A 106 22.37 -29.53 14.85
N CYS A 107 21.36 -30.23 14.31
CA CYS A 107 19.95 -29.89 14.53
C CYS A 107 19.17 -30.95 15.32
N ASN A 108 19.83 -32.05 15.71
CA ASN A 108 19.26 -33.19 16.43
C ASN A 108 18.09 -33.91 15.70
N SER A 109 17.83 -33.60 14.42
CA SER A 109 16.79 -34.25 13.63
C SER A 109 17.23 -35.64 13.15
N LYS A 110 16.26 -36.56 13.04
CA LYS A 110 16.46 -37.85 12.34
C LYS A 110 16.63 -37.61 10.84
N ILE A 111 17.73 -38.12 10.28
CA ILE A 111 18.08 -38.02 8.86
C ILE A 111 18.33 -39.41 8.26
N ARG A 112 18.14 -39.55 6.95
CA ARG A 112 18.35 -40.81 6.21
C ARG A 112 19.26 -40.63 4.98
N PRO A 113 20.52 -40.19 5.14
CA PRO A 113 21.43 -40.02 4.01
C PRO A 113 21.98 -41.36 3.51
N THR A 114 22.33 -41.41 2.22
CA THR A 114 23.14 -42.50 1.66
C THR A 114 24.62 -42.17 1.81
N TYR A 115 25.49 -43.18 1.95
CA TYR A 115 26.93 -42.95 2.03
C TYR A 115 27.48 -42.21 0.81
N SER A 116 26.99 -42.55 -0.40
CA SER A 116 27.41 -41.88 -1.64
C SER A 116 27.04 -40.40 -1.70
N ASN A 117 25.90 -39.98 -1.13
CA ASN A 117 25.51 -38.58 -1.09
C ASN A 117 26.19 -37.80 0.04
N ALA A 118 26.48 -38.45 1.17
CA ALA A 118 27.18 -37.85 2.30
C ALA A 118 28.56 -37.28 1.92
N LEU A 119 29.25 -37.93 0.98
CA LEU A 119 30.57 -37.51 0.49
C LEU A 119 30.53 -36.49 -0.65
N ARG A 120 29.34 -36.16 -1.18
CA ARG A 120 29.23 -35.20 -2.30
C ARG A 120 29.32 -33.76 -1.79
N PRO A 121 30.21 -32.93 -2.36
CA PRO A 121 30.27 -31.51 -2.04
C PRO A 121 28.92 -30.83 -2.28
N GLY A 122 28.48 -29.98 -1.34
CA GLY A 122 27.29 -29.13 -1.48
C GLY A 122 25.93 -29.79 -1.15
N ILE A 123 25.84 -31.11 -1.03
CA ILE A 123 24.60 -31.80 -0.64
C ILE A 123 24.49 -31.92 0.89
N GLY A 124 25.61 -32.26 1.54
CA GLY A 124 25.69 -32.45 3.00
C GLY A 124 24.86 -33.63 3.51
N LEU A 125 24.89 -33.85 4.83
CA LEU A 125 24.12 -34.92 5.49
C LEU A 125 22.68 -34.50 5.83
N CYS A 126 22.50 -33.30 6.38
CA CYS A 126 21.20 -32.73 6.74
C CYS A 126 20.97 -31.47 5.92
N ASN A 127 20.10 -31.55 4.90
CA ASN A 127 19.81 -30.41 4.04
C ASN A 127 18.64 -29.57 4.59
N LYS A 128 17.51 -30.18 4.94
CA LYS A 128 16.29 -29.41 5.24
C LYS A 128 16.41 -28.52 6.48
N ASP A 129 16.73 -29.11 7.63
CA ASP A 129 16.67 -28.38 8.91
C ASP A 129 17.94 -27.58 9.16
N CYS A 130 19.12 -28.14 8.88
CA CYS A 130 20.38 -27.42 9.04
C CYS A 130 20.52 -26.25 8.04
N LYS A 131 20.05 -26.37 6.80
CA LYS A 131 20.06 -25.23 5.85
C LYS A 131 19.12 -24.13 6.33
N ARG A 132 17.94 -24.48 6.86
CA ARG A 132 17.02 -23.49 7.47
C ARG A 132 17.61 -22.84 8.70
N LEU A 133 18.29 -23.59 9.58
CA LEU A 133 19.02 -23.05 10.73
C LEU A 133 20.14 -22.10 10.28
N LYS A 134 20.93 -22.46 9.26
CA LYS A 134 22.00 -21.61 8.72
C LYS A 134 21.45 -20.31 8.12
N ILE A 135 20.40 -20.39 7.31
CA ILE A 135 19.71 -19.22 6.74
C ILE A 135 19.09 -18.37 7.85
N GLY A 136 18.46 -19.00 8.84
CA GLY A 136 17.86 -18.32 9.98
C GLY A 136 18.90 -17.57 10.81
N ASN A 137 20.07 -18.17 11.06
CA ASN A 137 21.15 -17.53 11.79
C ASN A 137 21.82 -16.41 10.97
N SER A 138 22.01 -16.58 9.66
CA SER A 138 22.52 -15.50 8.80
C SER A 138 21.55 -14.32 8.70
N ASN A 139 20.25 -14.60 8.70
CA ASN A 139 19.22 -13.57 8.61
C ASN A 139 18.94 -12.84 9.93
N ARG A 140 19.28 -13.44 11.08
CA ARG A 140 19.14 -12.73 12.35
C ARG A 140 19.98 -11.46 12.37
N GLY A 141 21.14 -11.44 11.72
CA GLY A 141 22.13 -10.42 12.05
C GLY A 141 22.57 -10.61 13.50
N ASP A 142 23.80 -10.28 13.81
CA ASP A 142 24.26 -10.36 15.18
C ASP A 142 23.38 -9.44 16.06
N ALA A 143 22.81 -9.97 17.16
CA ALA A 143 21.92 -9.21 18.03
C ALA A 143 22.59 -7.92 18.52
N ALA A 144 23.90 -7.96 18.73
CA ALA A 144 24.69 -6.78 19.08
C ALA A 144 24.69 -5.72 17.97
N SER A 145 24.76 -6.14 16.70
CA SER A 145 24.65 -5.21 15.55
C SER A 145 23.25 -4.60 15.44
N ALA A 146 22.19 -5.37 15.72
CA ALA A 146 20.83 -4.85 15.75
C ALA A 146 20.63 -3.81 16.86
N ILE A 147 21.13 -4.09 18.07
CA ILE A 147 21.11 -3.17 19.21
C ILE A 147 21.87 -1.89 18.88
N ALA A 148 23.08 -1.99 18.33
CA ALA A 148 23.88 -0.83 17.93
C ALA A 148 23.15 0.06 16.91
N LEU A 149 22.45 -0.55 15.94
CA LEU A 149 21.66 0.18 14.95
C LEU A 149 20.44 0.88 15.58
N ALA A 150 19.72 0.23 16.48
CA ALA A 150 18.59 0.86 17.17
C ALA A 150 19.06 2.07 17.98
N VAL A 151 20.14 1.91 18.74
CA VAL A 151 20.72 2.97 19.58
C VAL A 151 21.20 4.14 18.73
N SER A 152 21.85 3.90 17.58
CA SER A 152 22.29 4.98 16.69
C SER A 152 21.14 5.81 16.11
N HIS A 153 19.93 5.24 16.06
CA HIS A 153 18.69 5.93 15.68
C HIS A 153 17.86 6.45 16.86
N GLY A 154 18.41 6.47 18.08
CA GLY A 154 17.73 7.01 19.26
C GLY A 154 16.60 6.11 19.78
N LEU A 155 16.75 4.80 19.62
CA LEU A 155 15.84 3.78 20.13
C LEU A 155 16.62 2.82 21.03
N GLU A 156 16.29 2.78 22.31
CA GLU A 156 16.93 1.90 23.30
C GLU A 156 16.10 0.61 23.44
N PRO A 157 16.62 -0.56 23.05
CA PRO A 157 15.89 -1.82 23.17
C PRO A 157 15.53 -2.13 24.63
N VAL A 158 14.27 -2.50 24.87
CA VAL A 158 13.76 -2.92 26.19
C VAL A 158 13.69 -4.44 26.29
N ALA A 159 13.60 -5.12 25.15
CA ALA A 159 13.52 -6.58 25.05
C ALA A 159 14.65 -7.13 24.16
N ASP A 160 14.94 -8.41 24.34
CA ASP A 160 15.93 -9.13 23.53
C ASP A 160 15.52 -9.18 22.06
N TYR A 161 16.49 -9.00 21.17
CA TYR A 161 16.28 -9.06 19.74
C TYR A 161 16.16 -10.52 19.26
N THR A 162 15.06 -10.84 18.59
CA THR A 162 14.77 -12.19 18.08
C THR A 162 14.95 -12.31 16.57
N ARG A 163 14.22 -11.50 15.79
CA ARG A 163 14.14 -11.55 14.32
C ARG A 163 13.90 -10.17 13.74
N ALA A 164 14.25 -10.01 12.46
CA ALA A 164 14.21 -8.72 11.78
C ALA A 164 12.80 -8.11 11.65
N ASP A 165 11.79 -8.96 11.46
CA ASP A 165 10.41 -8.57 11.16
C ASP A 165 9.47 -8.68 12.37
N ASP A 166 9.97 -9.18 13.51
CA ASP A 166 9.20 -9.21 14.75
C ASP A 166 9.11 -7.79 15.33
N PRO A 167 7.97 -7.39 15.91
CA PRO A 167 7.88 -6.16 16.68
C PRO A 167 8.89 -6.18 17.82
N TRP A 168 9.76 -5.17 17.87
CA TRP A 168 10.85 -5.09 18.83
C TRP A 168 10.65 -3.89 19.76
N PRO A 169 10.25 -4.10 21.02
CA PRO A 169 10.03 -3.03 21.98
C PRO A 169 11.29 -2.23 22.27
N CYS A 170 11.25 -0.94 21.95
CA CYS A 170 12.32 0.03 22.18
C CYS A 170 11.77 1.28 22.83
N LYS A 171 12.51 1.85 23.78
CA LYS A 171 12.26 3.15 24.37
C LYS A 171 12.84 4.24 23.47
N CYS A 172 12.02 5.20 23.06
CA CYS A 172 12.48 6.36 22.31
C CYS A 172 13.29 7.31 23.22
N THR A 173 14.50 7.69 22.83
CA THR A 173 15.32 8.62 23.63
C THR A 173 14.80 10.06 23.61
N ARG A 174 13.95 10.41 22.64
CA ARG A 174 13.38 11.76 22.49
C ARG A 174 12.10 11.98 23.29
N THR A 175 11.22 10.98 23.31
CA THR A 175 9.90 11.10 23.97
C THR A 175 9.82 10.27 25.25
N GLY A 176 10.70 9.28 25.43
CA GLY A 176 10.66 8.34 26.55
C GLY A 176 9.61 7.22 26.38
N GLU A 177 8.78 7.26 25.34
CA GLU A 177 7.74 6.26 25.10
C GLU A 177 8.30 4.94 24.56
N ILE A 178 7.64 3.84 24.93
CA ILE A 178 7.96 2.52 24.37
C ILE A 178 7.22 2.36 23.05
N VAL A 179 7.99 2.21 21.97
CA VAL A 179 7.52 1.93 20.62
C VAL A 179 7.94 0.52 20.23
N SER A 180 7.23 -0.13 19.31
CA SER A 180 7.56 -1.49 18.86
C SER A 180 7.87 -1.55 17.36
N PRO A 181 8.92 -0.86 16.88
CA PRO A 181 9.36 -0.95 15.49
C PRO A 181 9.94 -2.33 15.17
N THR A 182 10.00 -2.70 13.89
CA THR A 182 10.78 -3.86 13.42
C THR A 182 12.20 -3.42 13.07
N TYR A 183 13.19 -4.30 13.17
CA TYR A 183 14.57 -4.00 12.76
C TYR A 183 14.62 -3.61 11.27
N SER A 184 13.83 -4.28 10.42
CA SER A 184 13.68 -3.93 9.00
C SER A 184 13.27 -2.46 8.82
N ASN A 185 12.31 -1.96 9.61
CA ASN A 185 11.86 -0.57 9.58
C ASN A 185 12.93 0.41 10.09
N ILE A 186 13.63 0.07 11.18
CA ILE A 186 14.74 0.88 11.70
C ILE A 186 15.83 1.02 10.64
N LYS A 187 16.20 -0.07 9.97
CA LYS A 187 17.23 -0.07 8.94
C LYS A 187 16.87 0.76 7.71
N GLN A 188 15.60 0.74 7.29
CA GLN A 188 15.15 1.46 6.09
C GLN A 188 14.84 2.94 6.35
N MET A 189 14.21 3.25 7.48
CA MET A 189 13.67 4.60 7.77
C MET A 189 14.45 5.35 8.86
N GLY A 190 15.38 4.69 9.55
CA GLY A 190 16.14 5.24 10.67
C GLY A 190 15.29 5.35 11.94
N HIS A 191 15.03 6.58 12.38
CA HIS A 191 14.27 6.84 13.61
C HIS A 191 12.77 6.63 13.41
N VAL A 192 12.26 5.52 13.95
CA VAL A 192 10.85 5.09 13.87
C VAL A 192 10.19 5.23 15.24
N CYS A 193 9.67 6.41 15.52
CA CYS A 193 8.82 6.69 16.68
C CYS A 193 7.59 7.45 16.18
N GLU A 194 6.40 6.91 16.43
CA GLU A 194 5.13 7.44 15.89
C GLU A 194 4.84 8.87 16.36
N PRO A 195 5.00 9.23 17.66
CA PRO A 195 4.92 10.63 18.12
C PRO A 195 5.93 11.58 17.44
N CYS A 196 7.21 11.19 17.36
CA CYS A 196 8.24 11.99 16.69
C CYS A 196 7.97 12.13 15.18
N GLY A 197 7.41 11.10 14.54
CA GLY A 197 6.95 11.13 13.16
C GLY A 197 5.84 12.15 12.97
N ARG A 198 4.79 12.09 13.81
CA ARG A 198 3.70 13.06 13.81
C ARG A 198 4.20 14.50 13.99
N GLN A 199 5.11 14.75 14.94
CA GLN A 199 5.69 16.08 15.15
C GLN A 199 6.47 16.57 13.93
N ARG A 200 7.29 15.72 13.32
CA ARG A 200 8.07 16.04 12.10
C ARG A 200 7.15 16.38 10.93
N THR A 201 6.13 15.57 10.70
CA THR A 201 5.14 15.81 9.65
C THR A 201 4.35 17.10 9.91
N ALA A 202 3.95 17.36 11.16
CA ALA A 202 3.27 18.60 11.52
C ALA A 202 4.15 19.83 11.29
N ALA A 203 5.43 19.76 11.65
CA ALA A 203 6.40 20.83 11.38
C ALA A 203 6.62 21.04 9.88
N ALA A 204 6.80 19.96 9.11
CA ALA A 204 6.96 20.03 7.65
C ALA A 204 5.71 20.56 6.92
N ARG A 205 4.52 20.37 7.50
CA ARG A 205 3.25 20.90 6.97
C ARG A 205 2.99 22.36 7.34
N ARG A 206 3.77 22.97 8.24
CA ARG A 206 3.65 24.42 8.51
C ARG A 206 4.08 25.16 7.25
N LEU A 207 3.13 25.84 6.62
CA LEU A 207 3.43 26.68 5.48
C LEU A 207 4.21 27.91 5.95
N ASP A 208 5.22 28.31 5.19
CA ASP A 208 5.89 29.58 5.40
C ASP A 208 4.86 30.73 5.39
N PRO A 209 4.88 31.66 6.38
CA PRO A 209 3.90 32.74 6.47
C PRO A 209 3.82 33.62 5.22
N ASN A 210 4.93 33.84 4.51
CA ASN A 210 4.94 34.65 3.29
C ASN A 210 4.29 33.88 2.13
N ALA A 211 4.58 32.58 2.02
CA ALA A 211 3.89 31.71 1.07
C ALA A 211 2.37 31.66 1.33
N ALA A 212 1.95 31.67 2.60
CA ALA A 212 0.53 31.73 2.97
C ALA A 212 -0.12 33.05 2.52
N ARG A 213 0.56 34.19 2.73
CA ARG A 213 0.09 35.50 2.26
C ARG A 213 -0.03 35.57 0.74
N ALA A 214 0.95 35.03 0.01
CA ALA A 214 0.94 35.03 -1.45
C ALA A 214 -0.29 34.30 -2.02
N VAL A 215 -0.65 33.16 -1.42
CA VAL A 215 -1.86 32.40 -1.81
C VAL A 215 -3.14 33.20 -1.56
N MET A 216 -3.25 33.89 -0.43
CA MET A 216 -4.40 34.76 -0.15
C MET A 216 -4.45 35.95 -1.11
N GLY A 217 -3.30 36.56 -1.41
CA GLY A 217 -3.18 37.68 -2.34
C GLY A 217 -3.59 37.31 -3.77
N ALA A 218 -3.20 36.12 -4.25
CA ALA A 218 -3.62 35.59 -5.55
C ALA A 218 -5.15 35.42 -5.66
N ALA A 219 -5.84 35.22 -4.54
CA ALA A 219 -7.30 35.16 -4.46
C ALA A 219 -7.96 36.54 -4.23
N GLY A 220 -7.20 37.64 -4.30
CA GLY A 220 -7.71 38.99 -4.10
C GLY A 220 -8.06 39.32 -2.64
N LEU A 221 -7.36 38.69 -1.68
CA LEU A 221 -7.55 38.88 -0.25
C LEU A 221 -6.27 39.44 0.38
N THR A 222 -6.42 40.42 1.26
CA THR A 222 -5.33 41.04 2.02
C THR A 222 -5.47 40.63 3.50
N PRO A 223 -4.68 39.66 4.01
CA PRO A 223 -4.81 39.16 5.36
C PRO A 223 -4.31 40.12 6.44
N HIS A 224 -5.06 40.19 7.54
CA HIS A 224 -4.76 40.97 8.74
C HIS A 224 -4.08 40.12 9.80
N GLY A 225 -3.15 40.72 10.56
CA GLY A 225 -2.41 40.02 11.62
C GLY A 225 -1.43 38.97 11.09
N SER A 226 -0.82 38.21 12.01
CA SER A 226 0.10 37.12 11.69
C SER A 226 -0.65 35.88 11.16
N TYR A 227 0.03 35.06 10.36
CA TYR A 227 -0.52 33.81 9.87
C TYR A 227 -0.86 32.89 11.06
N PRO A 228 -2.08 32.33 11.16
CA PRO A 228 -2.47 31.45 12.28
C PRO A 228 -1.67 30.14 12.39
N GLY A 229 -0.76 29.87 11.45
CA GLY A 229 0.14 28.72 11.48
C GLY A 229 -0.48 27.40 11.00
N ARG A 230 -1.77 27.41 10.66
CA ARG A 230 -2.50 26.27 10.10
C ARG A 230 -3.40 26.71 8.94
N VAL A 231 -3.62 25.81 7.98
CA VAL A 231 -4.35 26.12 6.74
C VAL A 231 -5.87 26.11 6.91
N ASP A 232 -6.35 25.44 7.95
CA ASP A 232 -7.76 25.20 8.28
C ASP A 232 -8.33 26.21 9.30
N VAL A 233 -7.50 27.12 9.80
CA VAL A 233 -7.90 28.19 10.72
C VAL A 233 -8.32 29.42 9.90
N PRO A 234 -9.50 30.02 10.18
CA PRO A 234 -9.93 31.28 9.55
C PRO A 234 -8.89 32.38 9.72
N TRP A 235 -8.58 33.09 8.63
CA TRP A 235 -7.63 34.20 8.65
C TRP A 235 -8.33 35.50 8.26
N PRO A 236 -8.53 36.43 9.22
CA PRO A 236 -9.16 37.72 8.94
C PRO A 236 -8.48 38.45 7.78
N CYS A 237 -9.26 39.00 6.86
CA CYS A 237 -8.71 39.67 5.67
C CYS A 237 -9.67 40.71 5.09
N THR A 238 -9.14 41.65 4.31
CA THR A 238 -9.93 42.54 3.45
C THR A 238 -9.91 42.03 2.01
N CYS A 239 -11.08 41.86 1.40
CA CYS A 239 -11.18 41.51 -0.01
C CYS A 239 -10.88 42.72 -0.91
N ARG A 240 -10.47 42.48 -2.17
CA ARG A 240 -10.25 43.52 -3.18
C ARG A 240 -11.45 44.46 -3.40
N CYS A 241 -12.66 44.02 -3.08
CA CYS A 241 -13.88 44.84 -3.13
C CYS A 241 -14.10 45.73 -1.89
N GLY A 242 -13.17 45.71 -0.92
CA GLY A 242 -13.23 46.48 0.32
C GLY A 242 -14.01 45.80 1.45
N THR A 243 -14.63 44.64 1.23
CA THR A 243 -15.33 43.91 2.30
C THR A 243 -14.35 43.34 3.32
N GLU A 244 -14.54 43.69 4.59
CA GLU A 244 -13.84 43.06 5.72
C GLU A 244 -14.45 41.69 6.02
N LEU A 245 -13.61 40.66 6.03
CA LEU A 245 -13.99 39.30 6.35
C LEU A 245 -13.40 38.93 7.71
N SER A 246 -14.24 38.90 8.74
CA SER A 246 -13.92 38.44 10.09
C SER A 246 -14.97 37.41 10.52
N PRO A 247 -14.62 36.13 10.75
CA PRO A 247 -13.27 35.60 10.99
C PRO A 247 -12.41 35.30 9.75
N GLY A 248 -12.86 35.62 8.53
CA GLY A 248 -12.08 35.46 7.29
C GLY A 248 -12.11 34.04 6.70
N PRO A 249 -11.65 33.83 5.45
CA PRO A 249 -11.62 32.52 4.82
C PRO A 249 -10.44 31.68 5.31
N ARG A 250 -10.54 30.35 5.13
CA ARG A 250 -9.44 29.41 5.45
C ARG A 250 -8.54 29.26 4.23
N LEU A 251 -7.23 29.13 4.46
CA LEU A 251 -6.27 28.93 3.37
C LEU A 251 -6.52 27.62 2.60
N SER A 252 -7.04 26.59 3.28
CA SER A 252 -7.48 25.33 2.66
C SER A 252 -8.57 25.55 1.60
N ASP A 253 -9.50 26.44 1.89
CA ASP A 253 -10.69 26.67 1.06
C ASP A 253 -10.31 27.52 -0.17
N ILE A 254 -9.40 28.48 0.04
CA ILE A 254 -8.79 29.27 -1.04
C ILE A 254 -7.98 28.36 -1.99
N ARG A 255 -7.18 27.44 -1.45
CA ARG A 255 -6.44 26.44 -2.25
C ARG A 255 -7.35 25.50 -3.03
N SER A 256 -8.53 25.21 -2.47
CA SER A 256 -9.53 24.35 -3.09
C SER A 256 -10.43 25.10 -4.09
N GLY A 257 -10.19 26.39 -4.32
CA GLY A 257 -10.90 27.20 -5.32
C GLY A 257 -12.29 27.68 -4.89
N GLN A 258 -12.66 27.60 -3.61
CA GLN A 258 -13.99 28.05 -3.16
C GLN A 258 -14.17 29.57 -3.11
N GLY A 259 -13.09 30.34 -3.33
CA GLY A 259 -13.11 31.80 -3.26
C GLY A 259 -13.25 32.34 -1.83
N GLY A 260 -13.02 33.64 -1.65
CA GLY A 260 -13.05 34.30 -0.34
C GLY A 260 -14.34 35.03 -0.04
N CYS A 261 -14.53 36.17 -0.72
CA CYS A 261 -15.69 37.03 -0.51
C CYS A 261 -16.89 36.55 -1.34
N HIS A 262 -18.06 36.43 -0.70
CA HIS A 262 -19.33 36.12 -1.39
C HIS A 262 -19.66 37.11 -2.52
N ASN A 263 -19.21 38.36 -2.40
CA ASN A 263 -19.46 39.41 -3.40
C ASN A 263 -18.51 39.34 -4.61
N CYS A 264 -17.44 38.54 -4.54
CA CYS A 264 -16.42 38.42 -5.59
C CYS A 264 -16.20 36.97 -6.05
N SER A 265 -16.99 36.01 -5.55
CA SER A 265 -16.94 34.63 -6.02
C SER A 265 -17.59 34.51 -7.40
N ASP A 266 -16.96 33.79 -8.33
CA ASP A 266 -17.45 33.53 -9.70
C ASP A 266 -18.85 32.88 -9.79
N THR A 267 -19.37 32.37 -8.67
CA THR A 267 -20.71 31.79 -8.54
C THR A 267 -21.82 32.80 -8.21
N ALA A 268 -21.47 34.06 -7.90
CA ALA A 268 -22.41 35.11 -7.53
C ALA A 268 -22.62 36.11 -8.68
N PHE A 269 -23.81 36.72 -8.67
CA PHE A 269 -24.31 37.75 -9.59
C PHE A 269 -23.20 38.68 -10.14
N LYS A 270 -23.06 38.72 -11.48
CA LYS A 270 -22.02 39.52 -12.14
C LYS A 270 -22.34 41.00 -12.01
N LEU A 271 -21.44 41.74 -11.37
CA LEU A 271 -21.63 43.17 -11.07
C LEU A 271 -21.43 44.08 -12.28
N ASP A 272 -20.72 43.60 -13.31
CA ASP A 272 -20.36 44.40 -14.49
C ASP A 272 -21.26 44.08 -15.71
N ASP A 273 -22.12 43.06 -15.63
CA ASP A 273 -23.13 42.76 -16.64
C ASP A 273 -24.42 43.57 -16.32
N PRO A 274 -25.29 43.88 -17.31
CA PRO A 274 -26.59 44.49 -17.07
C PRO A 274 -27.44 43.72 -16.06
N GLY A 275 -28.13 44.45 -15.20
CA GLY A 275 -28.87 43.91 -14.06
C GLY A 275 -30.32 44.38 -14.03
N TRP A 276 -31.19 43.56 -13.43
CA TRP A 276 -32.58 43.92 -13.18
C TRP A 276 -32.90 43.79 -11.70
N VAL A 277 -33.67 44.74 -11.17
CA VAL A 277 -34.41 44.59 -9.91
C VAL A 277 -35.88 44.29 -10.26
N TYR A 278 -36.53 43.41 -9.52
CA TYR A 278 -37.93 43.05 -9.75
C TYR A 278 -38.71 42.94 -8.44
N LEU A 279 -40.02 43.11 -8.56
CA LEU A 279 -41.01 42.92 -7.50
C LEU A 279 -42.10 41.95 -7.98
N VAL A 280 -42.31 40.86 -7.26
CA VAL A 280 -43.28 39.82 -7.61
C VAL A 280 -44.09 39.43 -6.37
N VAL A 281 -45.38 39.18 -6.55
CA VAL A 281 -46.34 38.86 -5.49
C VAL A 281 -46.80 37.40 -5.61
N HIS A 282 -46.97 36.77 -4.46
CA HIS A 282 -47.67 35.51 -4.30
C HIS A 282 -49.12 35.81 -3.92
N PRO A 283 -50.07 35.80 -4.88
CA PRO A 283 -51.43 36.30 -4.63
C PRO A 283 -52.17 35.49 -3.56
N GLU A 284 -51.95 34.17 -3.51
CA GLU A 284 -52.66 33.30 -2.57
C GLU A 284 -52.20 33.46 -1.11
N LEU A 285 -50.94 33.82 -0.89
CA LEU A 285 -50.36 33.95 0.46
C LEU A 285 -50.19 35.42 0.87
N GLY A 286 -50.48 36.37 -0.03
CA GLY A 286 -50.36 37.80 0.26
C GLY A 286 -48.92 38.27 0.51
N PHE A 287 -47.90 37.64 -0.08
CA PHE A 287 -46.50 38.04 0.11
C PHE A 287 -45.91 38.71 -1.11
N VAL A 288 -45.06 39.70 -0.88
CA VAL A 288 -44.24 40.33 -1.91
C VAL A 288 -42.78 39.93 -1.77
N LYS A 289 -42.16 39.56 -2.89
CA LYS A 289 -40.75 39.24 -3.01
C LYS A 289 -40.09 40.24 -3.95
N TRP A 290 -39.00 40.84 -3.48
CA TRP A 290 -38.11 41.61 -4.32
C TRP A 290 -36.82 40.82 -4.57
N GLY A 291 -36.08 41.19 -5.59
CA GLY A 291 -34.76 40.63 -5.83
C GLY A 291 -34.10 41.18 -7.06
N LYS A 292 -32.89 40.69 -7.34
CA LYS A 292 -32.10 41.06 -8.50
C LYS A 292 -31.70 39.85 -9.35
N SER A 293 -31.49 40.06 -10.64
CA SER A 293 -31.04 39.02 -11.57
C SER A 293 -30.33 39.63 -12.77
N THR A 294 -29.34 38.94 -13.34
CA THR A 294 -28.77 39.23 -14.67
C THR A 294 -29.50 38.46 -15.78
N LYS A 295 -30.38 37.52 -15.42
CA LYS A 295 -31.23 36.76 -16.34
C LYS A 295 -32.65 36.75 -15.79
N LEU A 296 -33.38 37.84 -16.01
CA LEU A 296 -34.68 38.09 -15.39
C LEU A 296 -35.70 36.99 -15.69
N GLU A 297 -35.88 36.61 -16.96
CA GLU A 297 -36.88 35.62 -17.38
C GLU A 297 -36.69 34.25 -16.71
N LYS A 298 -35.44 33.78 -16.63
CA LYS A 298 -35.12 32.50 -15.98
C LYS A 298 -35.42 32.54 -14.49
N ARG A 299 -35.19 33.69 -13.84
CA ARG A 299 -35.46 33.88 -12.41
C ARG A 299 -36.97 33.97 -12.12
N LEU A 300 -37.72 34.72 -12.94
CA LEU A 300 -39.18 34.81 -12.82
C LEU A 300 -39.86 33.46 -13.08
N THR A 301 -39.35 32.68 -14.04
CA THR A 301 -39.85 31.31 -14.28
C THR A 301 -39.67 30.42 -13.06
N HIS A 302 -38.54 30.53 -12.35
CA HIS A 302 -38.32 29.79 -11.12
C HIS A 302 -39.29 30.20 -10.00
N HIS A 303 -39.55 31.51 -9.86
CA HIS A 303 -40.49 32.05 -8.88
C HIS A 303 -41.94 31.65 -9.16
N ARG A 304 -42.34 31.52 -10.43
CA ARG A 304 -43.66 30.97 -10.80
C ARG A 304 -43.88 29.56 -10.27
N TYR A 305 -42.86 28.69 -10.31
CA TYR A 305 -42.94 27.35 -9.70
C TYR A 305 -43.08 27.39 -8.17
N GLN A 306 -42.82 28.52 -7.53
CA GLN A 306 -42.96 28.76 -6.09
C GLN A 306 -44.21 29.58 -5.75
N GLY A 307 -45.14 29.76 -6.70
CA GLY A 307 -46.42 30.46 -6.50
C GLY A 307 -46.36 31.99 -6.60
N PHE A 308 -45.18 32.57 -6.85
CA PHE A 308 -45.03 34.00 -7.15
C PHE A 308 -45.35 34.26 -8.63
N THR A 309 -46.63 34.49 -8.93
CA THR A 309 -47.16 34.57 -10.29
C THR A 309 -47.47 36.00 -10.74
N ASP A 310 -47.63 36.92 -9.80
CA ASP A 310 -48.07 38.29 -10.09
C ASP A 310 -46.87 39.26 -10.12
N LEU A 311 -46.34 39.51 -11.31
CA LEU A 311 -45.23 40.44 -11.50
C LEU A 311 -45.74 41.88 -11.47
N GLN A 312 -45.31 42.62 -10.46
CA GLN A 312 -45.76 44.00 -10.24
C GLN A 312 -44.91 44.99 -11.03
N ARG A 313 -43.57 44.90 -10.90
CA ARG A 313 -42.67 45.82 -11.60
C ARG A 313 -41.24 45.31 -11.75
N THR A 314 -40.55 45.85 -12.73
CA THR A 314 -39.14 45.57 -13.04
C THR A 314 -38.40 46.86 -13.36
N TRP A 315 -37.18 46.99 -12.87
CA TRP A 315 -36.30 48.14 -13.11
C TRP A 315 -34.97 47.65 -13.72
N PRO A 316 -34.64 48.05 -14.96
CA PRO A 316 -33.37 47.73 -15.59
C PRO A 316 -32.25 48.68 -15.12
N PHE A 317 -31.03 48.16 -15.09
CA PHE A 317 -29.81 48.90 -14.77
C PHE A 317 -28.70 48.55 -15.76
N GLU A 318 -27.85 49.52 -16.08
CA GLU A 318 -26.72 49.33 -17.00
C GLU A 318 -25.68 48.38 -16.40
N THR A 319 -25.52 48.45 -15.08
CA THR A 319 -24.62 47.57 -14.34
C THR A 319 -25.34 46.80 -13.22
N GLY A 320 -24.89 45.58 -12.99
CA GLY A 320 -25.31 44.79 -11.84
C GLY A 320 -24.96 45.46 -10.49
N ARG A 321 -23.96 46.33 -10.47
CA ARG A 321 -23.58 47.15 -9.31
C ARG A 321 -24.70 48.10 -8.89
N GLU A 322 -25.28 48.83 -9.83
CA GLU A 322 -26.43 49.70 -9.59
C GLU A 322 -27.65 48.88 -9.14
N ALA A 323 -27.95 47.78 -9.84
CA ALA A 323 -29.04 46.87 -9.45
C ALA A 323 -28.86 46.34 -8.02
N SER A 324 -27.63 46.02 -7.63
CA SER A 324 -27.30 45.58 -6.27
C SER A 324 -27.38 46.70 -5.24
N ALA A 325 -27.06 47.94 -5.60
CA ALA A 325 -27.23 49.09 -4.73
C ALA A 325 -28.70 49.40 -4.48
N ALA A 326 -29.52 49.40 -5.53
CA ALA A 326 -30.96 49.63 -5.46
C ALA A 326 -31.69 48.55 -4.65
N GLU A 327 -31.39 47.26 -4.90
CA GLU A 327 -31.99 46.14 -4.14
C GLU A 327 -31.68 46.22 -2.65
N ARG A 328 -30.43 46.56 -2.28
CA ARG A 328 -30.04 46.73 -0.86
C ARG A 328 -30.78 47.87 -0.19
N ARG A 329 -30.91 49.02 -0.85
CA ARG A 329 -31.64 50.19 -0.34
C ARG A 329 -33.12 49.87 -0.17
N LEU A 330 -33.73 49.20 -1.15
CA LEU A 330 -35.11 48.72 -1.07
C LEU A 330 -35.30 47.78 0.12
N GLY A 331 -34.41 46.78 0.27
CA GLY A 331 -34.47 45.85 1.39
C GLY A 331 -34.18 46.49 2.75
N GLN A 332 -33.42 47.59 2.81
CA GLN A 332 -33.23 48.36 4.04
C GLN A 332 -34.51 49.12 4.40
N TRP A 333 -35.11 49.83 3.45
CA TRP A 333 -36.34 50.57 3.69
C TRP A 333 -37.48 49.65 4.17
N ILE A 334 -37.67 48.49 3.54
CA ILE A 334 -38.69 47.51 3.97
C ILE A 334 -38.45 47.06 5.42
N ARG A 335 -37.19 46.92 5.84
CA ARG A 335 -36.84 46.57 7.22
C ARG A 335 -37.15 47.69 8.21
N GLU A 336 -36.96 48.94 7.81
CA GLU A 336 -37.29 50.12 8.63
C GLU A 336 -38.80 50.28 8.83
N GLN A 337 -39.64 49.80 7.90
CA GLN A 337 -41.10 49.78 8.04
C GLN A 337 -41.61 48.69 9.00
N GLY A 338 -40.73 47.86 9.57
CA GLY A 338 -41.11 46.87 10.58
C GLY A 338 -41.83 45.63 10.03
N ALA A 339 -41.87 45.43 8.71
CA ALA A 339 -42.47 44.23 8.10
C ALA A 339 -41.72 42.97 8.55
N LEU A 340 -42.41 42.11 9.30
CA LEU A 340 -41.90 40.89 9.88
C LEU A 340 -41.73 39.82 8.80
N ARG A 341 -40.52 39.25 8.79
CA ARG A 341 -40.19 38.08 7.99
C ARG A 341 -40.86 36.86 8.61
N THR A 342 -41.82 36.23 7.95
CA THR A 342 -41.81 34.77 7.79
C THR A 342 -42.94 34.30 6.87
N ILE A 343 -42.57 33.86 5.66
CA ILE A 343 -43.16 32.61 5.18
C ILE A 343 -42.50 31.54 6.04
N ASP A 344 -43.29 30.80 6.83
CA ASP A 344 -42.80 29.65 7.58
C ASP A 344 -41.98 28.75 6.63
N GLN A 345 -40.79 28.36 7.09
CA GLN A 345 -39.73 27.69 6.32
C GLN A 345 -40.23 26.40 5.63
N GLN A 346 -41.39 25.91 6.06
CA GLN A 346 -42.11 24.73 5.59
C GLN A 346 -42.71 24.89 4.18
N HIS A 347 -42.91 26.12 3.67
CA HIS A 347 -43.53 26.37 2.36
C HIS A 347 -42.54 26.66 1.21
N MET A 348 -41.23 26.77 1.47
CA MET A 348 -40.23 26.95 0.40
C MET A 348 -39.18 25.84 0.37
N ARG A 349 -39.16 25.07 -0.72
CA ARG A 349 -38.21 23.95 -0.93
C ARG A 349 -36.75 24.39 -1.18
N TYR A 350 -36.47 25.70 -1.35
CA TYR A 350 -35.12 26.24 -1.60
C TYR A 350 -34.89 27.61 -0.92
N LYS A 351 -33.66 27.87 -0.44
CA LYS A 351 -33.23 29.09 0.28
C LYS A 351 -33.61 30.40 -0.42
N GLY A 352 -34.13 31.38 0.34
CA GLY A 352 -34.37 32.76 -0.16
C GLY A 352 -35.18 33.71 0.75
N TYR A 353 -35.24 33.43 2.06
CA TYR A 353 -36.17 34.01 3.04
C TYR A 353 -35.91 35.47 3.43
N THR A 354 -34.80 36.06 2.97
CA THR A 354 -34.36 37.39 3.43
C THR A 354 -34.97 38.54 2.64
N GLU A 355 -35.55 38.26 1.47
CA GLU A 355 -36.07 39.23 0.50
C GLU A 355 -37.59 39.01 0.27
N THR A 356 -38.39 38.94 1.33
CA THR A 356 -39.86 38.75 1.25
C THR A 356 -40.53 39.49 2.41
N ALA A 357 -41.69 40.09 2.16
CA ALA A 357 -42.50 40.83 3.15
C ALA A 357 -43.99 40.52 2.99
N SER A 358 -44.77 40.59 4.07
CA SER A 358 -46.22 40.40 4.06
C SER A 358 -46.93 41.67 3.58
N LEU A 359 -47.88 41.53 2.65
CA LEU A 359 -48.73 42.64 2.19
C LEU A 359 -49.78 43.08 3.22
N GLU A 360 -49.93 42.36 4.34
CA GLU A 360 -50.74 42.81 5.47
C GLU A 360 -50.05 43.93 6.26
N GLU A 361 -48.71 43.95 6.23
CA GLU A 361 -47.88 44.88 7.00
C GLU A 361 -47.33 46.02 6.14
N ILE A 362 -47.24 45.81 4.83
CA ILE A 362 -46.72 46.80 3.89
C ILE A 362 -47.68 46.99 2.71
N SER A 363 -48.06 48.23 2.47
CA SER A 363 -48.84 48.62 1.30
C SER A 363 -48.05 48.36 0.02
N LEU A 364 -48.61 47.56 -0.87
CA LEU A 364 -48.01 47.27 -2.18
C LEU A 364 -47.79 48.55 -2.99
N VAL A 365 -48.70 49.52 -2.86
CA VAL A 365 -48.62 50.81 -3.56
C VAL A 365 -47.45 51.63 -3.04
N ASP A 366 -47.29 51.74 -1.71
CA ASP A 366 -46.19 52.48 -1.10
C ASP A 366 -44.83 51.84 -1.38
N LEU A 367 -44.81 50.51 -1.46
CA LEU A 367 -43.63 49.74 -1.84
C LEU A 367 -43.22 50.00 -3.30
N VAL A 368 -44.17 50.04 -4.24
CA VAL A 368 -43.88 50.36 -5.65
C VAL A 368 -43.42 51.81 -5.81
N ILE A 369 -44.08 52.76 -5.16
CA ILE A 369 -43.70 54.19 -5.20
C ILE A 369 -42.29 54.39 -4.62
N THR A 370 -42.00 53.73 -3.49
CA THR A 370 -40.67 53.84 -2.87
C THR A 370 -39.60 53.15 -3.70
N ALA A 371 -39.90 52.00 -4.29
CA ALA A 371 -39.00 51.32 -5.21
C ALA A 371 -38.72 52.18 -6.45
N ASP A 372 -39.72 52.86 -7.03
CA ASP A 372 -39.54 53.81 -8.13
C ASP A 372 -38.60 54.97 -7.74
N ARG A 373 -38.76 55.53 -6.54
CA ARG A 373 -37.87 56.59 -6.04
C ARG A 373 -36.43 56.10 -5.84
N ILE A 374 -36.26 54.97 -5.15
CA ILE A 374 -34.92 54.40 -4.84
C ILE A 374 -34.18 54.00 -6.12
N THR A 375 -34.90 53.45 -7.10
CA THR A 375 -34.33 53.02 -8.38
C THR A 375 -34.06 54.22 -9.30
N GLY A 376 -34.90 55.27 -9.27
CA GLY A 376 -34.68 56.53 -10.00
C GLY A 376 -33.52 57.37 -9.45
N GLU A 377 -33.32 57.39 -8.12
CA GLU A 377 -32.15 58.03 -7.49
C GLU A 377 -30.85 57.27 -7.79
N ALA A 378 -30.92 55.95 -8.00
CA ALA A 378 -29.76 55.12 -8.34
C ALA A 378 -29.31 55.31 -9.80
N SER A 379 -30.22 55.63 -10.73
CA SER A 379 -29.89 55.94 -12.13
C SER A 379 -29.48 57.41 -12.35
N ALA A 380 -29.84 58.33 -11.45
CA ALA A 380 -29.37 59.72 -11.47
C ALA A 380 -28.04 59.93 -10.71
N GLY A 381 -27.63 58.97 -9.88
CA GLY A 381 -26.55 59.09 -8.92
C GLY A 381 -25.18 58.61 -9.39
N GLU A 382 -24.71 59.01 -10.57
CA GLU A 382 -23.28 58.92 -10.94
C GLU A 382 -22.86 60.04 -11.91
N GLY A 383 -23.26 61.28 -11.60
CA GLY A 383 -22.91 62.46 -12.38
C GLY A 383 -22.68 63.70 -11.53
N ALA A 384 -21.71 63.69 -10.61
CA ALA A 384 -21.00 64.89 -10.14
C ALA A 384 -19.99 64.52 -9.03
N LEU A 385 -18.70 64.77 -9.30
CA LEU A 385 -17.70 65.31 -8.37
C LEU A 385 -16.37 65.44 -9.12
N THR A 386 -16.27 66.44 -10.00
CA THR A 386 -14.98 67.07 -10.33
C THR A 386 -14.86 68.31 -9.45
N PRO A 387 -13.84 68.44 -8.58
CA PRO A 387 -13.54 69.71 -7.98
C PRO A 387 -12.73 70.53 -9.00
N GLU A 388 -13.32 71.64 -9.46
CA GLU A 388 -12.57 72.75 -10.03
C GLU A 388 -11.62 73.29 -8.96
N VAL A 389 -10.33 73.38 -9.32
CA VAL A 389 -9.35 74.17 -8.58
C VAL A 389 -8.99 75.36 -9.46
N ARG A 390 -9.38 76.55 -8.99
CA ARG A 390 -8.78 77.83 -9.36
C ARG A 390 -7.41 77.98 -8.74
#